data_AF-A0A355WNX9-F1
#
_entry.id   AF-A0A355WNX9-F1
#
_cell.length_a   1.000
_cell.length_b   1.000
_cell.length_c   1.000
_cell.angle_alpha   90.00
_cell.angle_beta   90.00
_cell.angle_gamma   90.00
#
_symmetry.space_group_name_H-M   'P 1'
#
loop_
_entity.id
_entity.type
_entity.pdbx_description
1 polymer ?
#
loop_
_entity_poly.entity_id
_entity_poly.type
_entity_poly.pdbx_seq_one_letter_code
_entity_poly.pdbx_strand_id
1 'polypeptide(L)' 'LEFQLVYVTKGWVEFEYEGEGLHMLRAGSCVLQPAGIRHREVRHSEDMELLEITSPAEFATTDAEAPE' A
#
# COMPACT_ATOMS: atom_id res chain seq x y z
N LEU A 1 4.56 6.20 -10.49
CA LEU A 1 3.13 6.53 -10.31
C LEU A 1 3.04 7.87 -9.61
N GLU A 2 2.15 8.79 -10.04
CA GLU A 2 2.10 10.17 -9.51
C GLU A 2 1.15 10.31 -8.32
N PHE A 3 0.09 9.52 -8.31
CA PHE A 3 -0.87 9.43 -7.21
C PHE A 3 -1.23 7.97 -6.97
N GLN A 4 -1.22 7.55 -5.71
CA GLN A 4 -1.62 6.22 -5.28
C GLN A 4 -2.21 6.32 -3.87
N LEU A 5 -3.47 5.94 -3.73
CA LEU A 5 -4.18 5.92 -2.47
C LEU A 5 -4.78 4.54 -2.25
N VAL A 6 -4.55 3.95 -1.09
CA VAL A 6 -5.21 2.72 -0.66
C VAL A 6 -6.18 3.02 0.47
N TYR A 7 -7.39 2.46 0.39
CA TYR A 7 -8.41 2.53 1.42
C TYR A 7 -8.90 1.13 1.75
N VAL A 8 -8.75 0.69 2.99
CA VAL A 8 -9.17 -0.66 3.40
C VAL A 8 -10.66 -0.68 3.67
N THR A 9 -11.39 -1.54 2.98
CA THR A 9 -12.85 -1.68 3.10
C THR A 9 -13.27 -2.83 4.00
N LYS A 10 -12.47 -3.91 4.05
CA LYS A 10 -12.66 -5.07 4.95
C LYS A 10 -11.32 -5.66 5.39
N GLY A 11 -11.34 -6.41 6.50
CA GLY A 11 -10.16 -7.09 7.00
C GLY A 11 -9.03 -6.15 7.46
N TRP A 12 -7.79 -6.61 7.28
CA TRP A 12 -6.57 -5.85 7.56
C TRP A 12 -5.42 -6.22 6.64
N VAL A 13 -4.46 -5.30 6.48
CA VAL A 13 -3.20 -5.49 5.75
C VAL A 13 -2.06 -4.79 6.48
N GLU A 14 -0.88 -5.39 6.52
CA GLU A 14 0.35 -4.80 7.03
C GLU A 14 1.27 -4.46 5.86
N PHE A 15 1.55 -3.17 5.68
CA PHE A 15 2.55 -2.69 4.74
C PHE A 15 3.81 -2.27 5.46
N GLU A 16 4.96 -2.45 4.82
CA GLU A 16 6.20 -1.80 5.21
C GLU A 16 6.52 -0.71 4.19
N TYR A 17 6.83 0.49 4.68
CA TYR A 17 7.20 1.66 3.87
C TYR A 17 8.61 2.11 4.23
N GLU A 18 9.42 2.42 3.23
CA GLU A 18 10.78 2.91 3.42
C GLU A 18 10.81 4.18 4.28
N GLY A 19 11.59 4.14 5.36
CA GLY A 19 11.75 5.26 6.30
C GLY A 19 10.59 5.46 7.28
N GLU A 20 9.48 4.73 7.13
CA GLU A 20 8.29 4.84 7.98
C GLU A 20 8.03 3.53 8.77
N GLY A 21 8.54 2.40 8.29
CA GLY A 21 8.46 1.09 8.96
C GLY A 21 7.13 0.37 8.70
N LEU A 22 6.70 -0.45 9.66
CA LEU A 22 5.51 -1.29 9.54
C LEU A 22 4.23 -0.55 9.94
N HIS A 23 3.24 -0.59 9.06
CA HIS A 23 1.92 -0.01 9.25
C HIS A 23 0.82 -1.05 9.07
N MET A 24 0.10 -1.31 10.16
CA MET A 24 -1.09 -2.16 10.18
C MET A 24 -2.33 -1.31 9.85
N LEU A 25 -2.96 -1.58 8.71
CA LEU A 25 -4.17 -0.92 8.24
C LEU A 25 -5.39 -1.83 8.48
N ARG A 26 -6.52 -1.25 8.88
CA ARG A 26 -7.80 -1.95 9.13
C ARG A 26 -8.90 -1.31 8.31
N ALA A 27 -10.04 -1.95 8.19
CA ALA A 27 -11.24 -1.34 7.62
C ALA A 27 -11.43 0.12 8.10
N GLY A 28 -11.50 1.07 7.15
CA GLY A 28 -11.55 2.50 7.41
C GLY A 28 -10.20 3.24 7.34
N SER A 29 -9.07 2.53 7.38
CA SER A 29 -7.73 3.10 7.21
C SER A 29 -7.49 3.54 5.76
N CYS A 30 -6.75 4.62 5.62
CA CYS A 30 -6.36 5.21 4.35
C CYS A 30 -4.88 5.56 4.37
N VAL A 31 -4.15 5.24 3.30
CA VAL A 31 -2.75 5.64 3.11
C VAL A 31 -2.60 6.26 1.73
N LEU A 32 -2.04 7.46 1.69
CA LEU A 32 -1.44 8.01 0.48
C LEU A 32 -0.03 7.45 0.38
N GLN A 33 0.27 6.77 -0.72
CA GLN A 33 1.62 6.28 -1.01
C GLN A 33 2.32 7.34 -1.88
N PRO A 34 3.34 8.06 -1.34
CA PRO A 34 4.06 9.06 -2.11
C PRO A 34 4.69 8.47 -3.37
N ALA A 35 4.80 9.27 -4.42
CA ALA A 35 5.36 8.83 -5.70
C ALA A 35 6.76 8.21 -5.52
N GLY A 36 6.90 6.93 -5.92
CA GLY A 36 8.16 6.20 -5.88
C GLY A 36 8.55 5.65 -4.50
N ILE A 37 7.68 5.74 -3.49
CA ILE A 37 7.96 5.13 -2.18
C ILE A 37 8.15 3.62 -2.32
N ARG A 38 9.31 3.11 -1.86
CA ARG A 38 9.51 1.66 -1.77
C ARG A 38 8.63 1.12 -0.65
N HIS A 39 7.85 0.11 -0.97
CA HIS A 39 6.97 -0.52 -0.01
C HIS A 39 6.77 -2.00 -0.34
N ARG A 40 6.35 -2.78 0.64
CA ARG A 40 5.90 -4.16 0.42
C ARG A 40 4.70 -4.48 1.29
N GLU A 41 3.83 -5.33 0.76
CA GLU A 41 2.82 -6.02 1.55
C GLU A 41 3.49 -7.16 2.33
N VAL A 42 3.34 -7.18 3.65
CA VAL A 42 4.00 -8.16 4.53
C VAL A 42 3.08 -9.32 4.86
N ARG A 43 1.81 -9.00 5.15
CA ARG A 43 0.75 -9.96 5.45
C ARG A 43 -0.62 -9.28 5.46
N HIS A 44 -1.68 -10.07 5.29
CA HIS A 44 -3.07 -9.61 5.34
C HIS A 44 -4.00 -10.67 5.97
N SER A 45 -5.22 -10.26 6.34
CA SER A 45 -6.28 -11.19 6.72
C SER A 45 -6.87 -11.91 5.51
N GLU A 46 -7.45 -13.11 5.71
CA GLU A 46 -8.10 -13.88 4.65
C GLU A 46 -9.25 -13.13 3.95
N ASP A 47 -9.92 -12.23 4.66
CA ASP A 47 -11.06 -11.43 4.19
C ASP A 47 -10.68 -10.00 3.76
N MET A 48 -9.40 -9.74 3.52
CA MET A 48 -8.90 -8.42 3.17
C MET A 48 -9.48 -7.93 1.82
N GLU A 49 -10.04 -6.72 1.84
CA GLU A 49 -10.53 -6.02 0.66
C GLU A 49 -10.13 -4.55 0.74
N LEU A 50 -9.43 -4.04 -0.27
CA LEU A 50 -9.03 -2.64 -0.37
C LEU A 50 -9.45 -2.03 -1.71
N LEU A 51 -9.69 -0.72 -1.68
CA LEU A 51 -9.80 0.11 -2.87
C LEU A 51 -8.45 0.78 -3.12
N GLU A 52 -7.94 0.65 -4.33
CA GLU A 52 -6.78 1.38 -4.80
C GLU A 52 -7.21 2.42 -5.85
N ILE A 53 -6.77 3.66 -5.67
CA ILE A 53 -7.03 4.76 -6.60
C ILE A 53 -5.68 5.28 -7.09
N THR A 54 -5.44 5.21 -8.40
CA THR A 54 -4.17 5.56 -9.01
C THR A 54 -4.33 6.62 -10.11
N SER A 55 -3.28 7.42 -10.31
CA SER A 55 -3.12 8.27 -11.49
C SER A 55 -1.65 8.32 -11.92
N PRO A 56 -1.34 8.08 -13.21
CA PRO A 56 -2.24 7.60 -14.27
C PRO A 56 -2.80 6.19 -14.00
N ALA A 57 -3.88 5.83 -14.71
CA ALA A 57 -4.52 4.52 -14.57
C ALA A 57 -3.60 3.36 -14.99
N GLU A 58 -2.83 3.57 -16.07
CA GLU A 58 -1.78 2.64 -16.50
C GLU A 58 -0.44 3.07 -15.92
N PHE A 59 0.22 2.17 -15.19
CA PHE A 59 1.53 2.39 -14.62
C PHE A 59 2.35 1.11 -14.63
N ALA A 60 3.67 1.25 -14.58
CA ALA A 60 4.58 0.12 -14.46
C ALA A 60 4.92 -0.12 -12.99
N THR A 61 5.05 -1.39 -12.62
CA THR A 61 5.62 -1.83 -11.34
C THR A 61 7.02 -2.37 -11.62
N THR A 62 7.98 -2.01 -10.78
CA THR A 62 9.35 -2.50 -10.84
C THR A 62 9.71 -3.14 -9.52
N ASP A 63 10.37 -4.29 -9.56
CA ASP A 63 10.92 -4.91 -8.35
C ASP A 63 11.95 -3.97 -7.70
N ALA A 64 11.92 -3.92 -6.38
CA ALA A 64 12.85 -3.18 -5.56
C ALA A 64 13.34 -4.06 -4.41
N GLU A 65 14.49 -3.73 -3.84
CA GLU A 65 14.91 -4.33 -2.57
C GLU A 65 13.89 -4.00 -1.48
N ALA A 66 13.78 -4.89 -0.49
CA ALA A 66 12.89 -4.67 0.65
C ALA A 66 13.19 -3.30 1.31
N PRO A 67 12.16 -2.57 1.80
CA PRO A 67 12.37 -1.36 2.57
C PRO A 67 13.31 -1.61 3.75
N GLU A 68 14.19 -0.65 4.05
CA GLU A 68 15.08 -0.66 5.22
C GLU A 68 14.38 -0.11 6.47
#